data_AF-A0A4Q3GSF7-F1
#
_entry.id   AF-A0A4Q3GSF7-F1
#
_cell.length_a   1.000
_cell.length_b   1.000
_cell.length_c   1.000
_cell.angle_alpha   90.00
_cell.angle_beta   90.00
_cell.angle_gamma   90.00
#
_symmetry.space_group_name_H-M   'P 1'
#
loop_
_entity.id
_entity.type
_entity.pdbx_description
1 polymer ?
#
loop_
_entity_poly.entity_id
_entity_poly.type
_entity_poly.pdbx_seq_one_letter_code
_entity_poly.pdbx_strand_id
1 'polypeptide(L)' 'MSWTEERIEKLTKMWEGGSTASQIADELGGVSRNAVIGKAHRLGLK' A
#
# COMPACT_ATOMS: atom_id res chain seq x y z
N MET A 1 2.57 8.29 10.64
CA MET A 1 1.31 7.63 10.24
C MET A 1 1.42 6.14 10.53
N SER A 2 0.37 5.50 11.04
CA SER A 2 0.38 4.06 11.37
C SER A 2 -0.15 3.20 10.22
N TRP A 3 0.40 2.01 10.03
CA TRP A 3 -0.16 0.97 9.16
C TRP A 3 -1.19 0.17 9.95
N THR A 4 -2.41 0.69 10.02
CA THR A 4 -3.55 -0.03 10.61
C THR A 4 -3.89 -1.25 9.75
N GLU A 5 -4.61 -2.20 10.33
CA GLU A 5 -5.08 -3.40 9.65
C GLU A 5 -5.90 -3.06 8.39
N GLU A 6 -6.84 -2.12 8.50
CA GLU A 6 -7.63 -1.61 7.36
C GLU A 6 -6.76 -1.07 6.22
N ARG A 7 -5.71 -0.30 6.55
CA ARG A 7 -4.78 0.24 5.53
C ARG A 7 -3.95 -0.87 4.89
N ILE A 8 -3.59 -1.90 5.66
CA ILE A 8 -2.87 -3.07 5.15
C ILE A 8 -3.77 -3.87 4.21
N GLU A 9 -5.02 -4.15 4.60
CA GLU A 9 -5.98 -4.86 3.76
C GLU A 9 -6.24 -4.11 2.45
N LYS A 10 -6.45 -2.79 2.52
CA LYS A 10 -6.64 -1.94 1.35
C LYS A 10 -5.41 -1.93 0.43
N LEU A 11 -4.21 -1.82 1.00
CA LEU A 11 -2.96 -1.93 0.24
C LEU A 11 -2.88 -3.27 -0.48
N THR A 12 -3.06 -4.39 0.24
CA THR A 12 -2.95 -5.74 -0.31
C THR A 12 -3.93 -5.94 -1.46
N LYS A 13 -5.21 -5.60 -1.26
CA LYS A 13 -6.25 -5.73 -2.28
C LYS A 13 -5.94 -4.94 -3.55
N MET A 14 -5.51 -3.69 -3.41
CA MET A 14 -5.18 -2.85 -4.57
C MET A 14 -3.91 -3.33 -5.27
N TRP A 15 -2.90 -3.78 -4.52
CA TRP A 15 -1.65 -4.31 -5.05
C TRP A 15 -1.88 -5.57 -5.88
N GLU A 16 -2.59 -6.55 -5.32
CA GLU A 16 -2.99 -7.78 -6.03
C GLU A 16 -3.92 -7.50 -7.22
N GLY A 17 -4.70 -6.42 -7.13
CA GLY A 17 -5.49 -5.88 -8.24
C GLY A 17 -4.69 -5.14 -9.32
N GLY A 18 -3.36 -5.09 -9.23
CA GLY A 18 -2.48 -4.47 -10.22
C GLY A 18 -2.38 -2.94 -10.14
N SER A 19 -2.85 -2.33 -9.05
CA SER A 19 -2.71 -0.89 -8.84
C SER A 19 -1.24 -0.52 -8.62
N THR A 20 -0.82 0.62 -9.17
CA THR A 20 0.53 1.12 -8.95
C THR A 20 0.69 1.67 -7.53
N ALA A 21 1.91 1.67 -7.01
CA ALA A 21 2.20 2.22 -5.70
C ALA A 21 1.82 3.72 -5.53
N SER A 22 1.79 4.50 -6.61
CA SER A 22 1.33 5.89 -6.57
C SER A 22 -0.18 5.98 -6.37
N GLN A 23 -0.96 5.19 -7.13
CA GLN A 23 -2.41 5.12 -6.97
C GLN A 23 -2.81 4.65 -5.57
N ILE A 24 -2.09 3.66 -5.04
CA ILE A 24 -2.32 3.19 -3.66
C ILE A 24 -1.95 4.27 -2.63
N ALA A 25 -0.91 5.06 -2.88
CA ALA A 25 -0.52 6.14 -1.98
C ALA A 25 -1.56 7.26 -1.94
N ASP A 26 -2.09 7.63 -3.11
CA ASP A 26 -3.17 8.62 -3.24
C ASP A 26 -4.44 8.13 -2.53
N GLU A 27 -4.80 6.86 -2.74
CA GLU A 27 -6.00 6.24 -2.18
C GLU A 27 -5.93 5.97 -0.67
N LEU A 28 -4.73 5.74 -0.14
CA LEU A 28 -4.50 5.60 1.29
C LEU A 28 -4.39 6.97 1.99
N GLY A 29 -3.88 7.99 1.29
CA GLY A 29 -3.66 9.32 1.84
C GLY A 29 -2.51 9.37 2.87
N GLY A 30 -1.73 10.45 2.80
CA GLY A 30 -0.61 10.79 3.68
C GLY A 30 0.44 9.69 3.90
N VAL A 31 0.58 8.79 2.92
CA VAL A 31 1.74 7.94 2.71
C VAL A 31 2.31 8.27 1.33
N SER A 32 3.63 8.16 1.16
CA SER A 32 4.26 8.33 -0.15
C SER A 32 4.24 7.02 -0.94
N ARG A 33 4.40 7.12 -2.26
CA ARG A 33 4.64 5.98 -3.16
C ARG A 33 5.71 5.02 -2.61
N ASN A 34 6.82 5.56 -2.11
CA ASN A 34 7.92 4.74 -1.59
C ASN A 34 7.57 4.07 -0.26
N ALA A 35 6.75 4.70 0.57
CA ALA A 35 6.24 4.07 1.79
C ALA A 35 5.35 2.87 1.48
N VAL A 36 4.51 2.96 0.43
CA VAL A 36 3.70 1.85 -0.08
C VAL A 36 4.59 0.70 -0.55
N ILE A 37 5.58 0.97 -1.42
CA ILE A 37 6.52 -0.03 -1.93
C ILE A 37 7.22 -0.75 -0.77
N GLY A 38 7.79 0.02 0.17
CA GLY A 38 8.48 -0.56 1.31
C GLY A 38 7.57 -1.41 2.20
N LYS A 39 6.29 -1.04 2.34
CA LYS A 39 5.32 -1.85 3.09
C LYS A 39 4.94 -3.12 2.33
N ALA A 40 4.65 -3.03 1.02
CA ALA A 40 4.35 -4.19 0.18
C ALA A 40 5.46 -5.24 0.21
N HIS A 41 6.73 -4.81 0.10
CA HIS A 41 7.88 -5.70 0.27
C HIS A 41 7.94 -6.39 1.64
N ARG A 42 7.69 -5.65 2.74
CA ARG A 42 7.65 -6.24 4.10
C ARG A 42 6.46 -7.19 4.30
N LEU A 43 5.40 -7.04 3.53
CA LEU A 43 4.25 -7.95 3.52
C LEU A 43 4.45 -9.15 2.58
N GLY A 44 5.54 -9.19 1.80
CA GLY A 44 5.81 -10.27 0.85
C GLY A 44 4.91 -10.27 -0.38
N LEU A 45 4.26 -9.14 -0.70
CA LEU A 45 3.42 -9.00 -1.88
C LEU A 45 4.30 -8.96 -3.15
N LYS A 46 3.89 -9.68 -4.19
CA LYS A 46 4.60 -9.80 -5.48
C LYS A 46 3.97 -8.92 -6.55
#